data_AF-A0A1V4MF23-F1
#
_entry.id   AF-A0A1V4MF23-F1
#
_cell.length_a   1.000
_cell.length_b   1.000
_cell.length_c   1.000
_cell.angle_alpha   90.00
_cell.angle_beta   90.00
_cell.angle_gamma   90.00
#
_symmetry.space_group_name_H-M   'P 1'
#
loop_
_entity.id
_entity.type
_entity.pdbx_description
1 polymer ?
#
loop_
_entity_poly.entity_id
_entity_poly.type
_entity_poly.pdbx_seq_one_letter_code
_entity_poly.pdbx_strand_id
1 'polypeptide(L)'
;MADITSPQAVRFSNEKIRPAAERMAQLYTIAKQVVDEWYATNMGTEIPVSADLIIDGSANDGRTPINGNDATLVISRLQEFVTDMEANNNAKLNTVLKPAVNALR
;
A
#
# COMPACT_ATOMS: atom_id res chain seq x y z
N MET A 1 -22.73 -26.40 -2.48
CA MET A 1 -21.40 -26.55 -3.11
C MET A 1 -20.63 -27.57 -2.28
N ALA A 2 -19.79 -28.40 -2.89
CA ALA A 2 -18.97 -29.36 -2.15
C ALA A 2 -17.82 -28.64 -1.43
N ASP A 3 -17.53 -29.04 -0.20
CA ASP A 3 -16.46 -28.46 0.60
C ASP A 3 -15.08 -29.01 0.22
N ILE A 4 -14.08 -28.14 0.19
CA ILE A 4 -12.68 -28.57 0.08
C ILE A 4 -12.18 -28.94 1.47
N THR A 5 -12.01 -30.24 1.72
CA THR A 5 -11.64 -30.78 3.04
C THR A 5 -10.19 -31.28 3.13
N SER A 6 -9.41 -31.14 2.04
CA SER A 6 -8.00 -31.54 2.04
C SER A 6 -7.21 -30.80 3.13
N PRO A 7 -6.55 -31.51 4.07
CA PRO A 7 -5.80 -30.88 5.15
C PRO A 7 -4.71 -29.92 4.66
N GLN A 8 -4.08 -30.24 3.52
CA GLN A 8 -3.05 -29.39 2.91
C GLN A 8 -3.64 -28.08 2.39
N ALA A 9 -4.81 -28.13 1.74
CA ALA A 9 -5.48 -26.94 1.22
C ALA A 9 -5.96 -26.02 2.35
N VAL A 10 -6.51 -26.59 3.41
CA VAL A 10 -6.93 -25.85 4.62
C VAL A 10 -5.73 -25.17 5.28
N ARG A 11 -4.63 -25.92 5.47
CA ARG A 11 -3.40 -25.39 6.06
C ARG A 11 -2.79 -24.26 5.24
N PHE A 12 -2.65 -24.45 3.93
CA PHE A 12 -2.11 -23.42 3.03
C PHE A 12 -2.98 -22.14 3.02
N SER A 13 -4.29 -22.31 2.98
CA SER A 13 -5.23 -21.19 3.00
C SER A 13 -5.07 -20.36 4.29
N ASN A 14 -4.96 -21.03 5.44
CA ASN A 14 -4.83 -20.36 6.73
C ASN A 14 -3.43 -19.77 6.99
N GLU A 15 -2.36 -20.48 6.63
CA GLU A 15 -0.99 -20.06 6.93
C GLU A 15 -0.38 -19.11 5.89
N LYS A 16 -0.89 -19.10 4.65
CA LYS A 16 -0.28 -18.34 3.54
C LYS A 16 -1.24 -17.36 2.90
N ILE A 17 -2.42 -17.81 2.46
CA ILE A 17 -3.35 -16.95 1.72
C ILE A 17 -3.94 -15.87 2.62
N ARG A 18 -4.46 -16.22 3.80
CA ARG A 18 -5.05 -15.24 4.72
C ARG A 18 -4.04 -14.17 5.17
N PRO A 19 -2.81 -14.52 5.63
CA PRO A 19 -1.83 -13.49 5.99
C PRO A 19 -1.36 -12.64 4.82
N ALA A 20 -1.28 -13.19 3.60
CA ALA A 20 -0.94 -12.42 2.42
C ALA A 20 -2.02 -11.40 2.08
N ALA A 21 -3.29 -11.82 2.08
CA ALA A 21 -4.43 -10.94 1.87
C ALA A 21 -4.50 -9.82 2.91
N GLU A 22 -4.21 -10.14 4.17
CA GLU A 22 -4.15 -9.19 5.27
C GLU A 22 -3.13 -8.07 5.01
N ARG A 23 -1.90 -8.44 4.65
CA ARG A 23 -0.83 -7.48 4.34
C ARG A 23 -1.16 -6.63 3.12
N MET A 24 -1.82 -7.20 2.12
CA MET A 24 -2.27 -6.44 0.95
C MET A 24 -3.37 -5.44 1.30
N ALA A 25 -4.29 -5.80 2.18
CA ALA A 25 -5.32 -4.89 2.67
C ALA A 25 -4.70 -3.74 3.50
N GLN A 26 -3.76 -4.05 4.38
CA GLN A 26 -3.01 -3.05 5.15
C GLN A 26 -2.22 -2.11 4.24
N LEU A 27 -1.55 -2.64 3.21
CA LEU A 27 -0.84 -1.83 2.22
C LEU A 27 -1.77 -0.85 1.50
N TYR A 28 -2.98 -1.29 1.12
CA TYR A 28 -3.99 -0.41 0.53
C TYR A 28 -4.39 0.72 1.48
N THR A 29 -4.66 0.41 2.75
CA THR A 29 -5.01 1.41 3.76
C THR A 29 -3.89 2.43 3.95
N ILE A 30 -2.64 1.97 4.08
CA ILE A 30 -1.47 2.84 4.23
C ILE A 30 -1.28 3.72 2.99
N ALA A 31 -1.36 3.13 1.79
CA ALA A 31 -1.21 3.88 0.55
C ALA A 31 -2.25 4.99 0.45
N LYS A 32 -3.50 4.71 0.78
CA LYS A 32 -4.58 5.69 0.79
C LYS A 32 -4.34 6.81 1.81
N GLN A 33 -3.98 6.45 3.05
CA GLN A 33 -3.67 7.44 4.10
C GLN A 33 -2.54 8.39 3.71
N VAL A 34 -1.45 7.86 3.15
CA VAL A 34 -0.29 8.68 2.73
C VAL A 34 -0.66 9.61 1.58
N VAL A 35 -1.43 9.13 0.60
CA VAL A 35 -1.91 9.95 -0.51
C VAL A 35 -2.86 11.04 -0.01
N ASP A 36 -3.80 10.70 0.86
CA ASP A 36 -4.74 11.65 1.45
C ASP A 36 -4.00 12.73 2.27
N GLU A 37 -3.01 12.34 3.07
CA GLU A 37 -2.17 13.26 3.85
C GLU A 37 -1.38 14.21 2.94
N TRP A 38 -0.73 13.68 1.90
CA TRP A 38 0.04 14.49 0.94
C TRP A 38 -0.79 15.64 0.34
N TYR A 39 -2.03 15.36 -0.06
CA TYR A 39 -2.93 16.37 -0.62
C TYR A 39 -3.56 17.26 0.45
N ALA A 40 -3.91 16.71 1.62
CA ALA A 40 -4.49 17.48 2.71
C ALA A 40 -3.52 18.54 3.28
N THR A 41 -2.23 18.23 3.33
CA THR A 41 -1.20 19.17 3.81
C THR A 41 -0.57 20.00 2.68
N ASN A 42 -1.05 19.86 1.43
CA ASN A 42 -0.48 20.49 0.25
C ASN A 42 1.05 20.27 0.10
N MET A 43 1.51 19.07 0.42
CA MET A 43 2.94 18.77 0.55
C MET A 43 3.69 18.89 -0.79
N GLY A 44 2.99 18.78 -1.93
CA GLY A 44 3.58 19.05 -3.25
C GLY A 44 4.05 20.49 -3.46
N THR A 45 3.60 21.44 -2.64
CA THR A 45 4.14 22.82 -2.64
C THR A 45 5.42 22.93 -1.81
N GLU A 46 5.47 22.24 -0.67
CA GLU A 46 6.63 22.22 0.23
C GLU A 46 7.77 21.34 -0.31
N ILE A 47 7.42 20.29 -1.04
CA ILE A 47 8.33 19.35 -1.70
C ILE A 47 8.10 19.44 -3.22
N PRO A 48 8.56 20.53 -3.86
CA PRO A 48 8.43 20.68 -5.30
C PRO A 48 9.26 19.64 -6.04
N VAL A 49 8.83 19.27 -7.25
CA VAL A 49 9.58 18.39 -8.15
C VAL A 49 10.92 19.05 -8.46
N SER A 50 11.98 18.49 -7.87
CA SER A 50 13.32 19.05 -7.90
C SER A 50 14.35 17.94 -7.68
N ALA A 51 15.60 18.22 -8.05
CA ALA A 51 16.74 17.36 -7.72
C ALA A 51 17.30 17.64 -6.31
N ASP A 52 16.69 18.59 -5.59
CA ASP A 52 17.13 18.98 -4.25
C ASP A 52 16.83 17.88 -3.24
N LEU A 53 17.82 17.54 -2.43
CA LEU A 53 17.72 16.47 -1.44
C LEU A 53 16.92 16.93 -0.22
N ILE A 54 16.07 16.05 0.29
CA ILE A 54 15.30 16.26 1.52
C ILE A 54 16.20 15.93 2.71
N ILE A 55 16.35 16.87 3.65
CA ILE A 55 17.14 16.67 4.88
C ILE A 55 16.28 15.91 5.91
N ASP A 56 16.13 14.59 5.71
CA ASP A 56 15.35 13.69 6.58
C ASP A 56 16.24 12.86 7.54
N GLY A 57 17.54 13.13 7.56
CA GLY A 57 18.53 12.41 8.38
C GLY A 57 19.10 11.14 7.73
N SER A 58 18.63 10.74 6.55
CA SER A 58 19.10 9.56 5.80
C SER A 58 20.62 9.54 5.56
N ALA A 59 21.19 10.72 5.27
CA ALA A 59 22.64 10.88 5.07
C ALA A 59 23.48 10.50 6.30
N ASN A 60 22.90 10.54 7.51
CA ASN A 60 23.59 10.23 8.77
C ASN A 60 23.32 8.81 9.28
N ASP A 61 22.28 8.13 8.76
CA ASP A 61 21.88 6.78 9.19
C ASP A 61 22.17 5.69 8.14
N GLY A 62 22.67 6.07 6.96
CA GLY A 62 23.09 5.17 5.89
C GLY A 62 22.00 4.81 4.90
N ARG A 63 20.78 5.36 5.03
CA ARG A 63 19.73 5.26 4.01
C ARG A 63 20.04 6.17 2.83
N THR A 64 19.57 5.80 1.65
CA THR A 64 19.72 6.63 0.44
C THR A 64 18.88 7.91 0.59
N PRO A 65 19.48 9.11 0.49
CA PRO A 65 18.74 10.36 0.49
C PRO A 65 17.80 10.44 -0.70
N ILE A 66 16.60 10.97 -0.47
CA ILE A 66 15.58 11.17 -1.49
C ILE A 66 15.52 12.64 -1.90
N ASN A 67 15.16 12.92 -3.15
CA ASN A 67 14.86 14.27 -3.63
C ASN A 67 13.35 14.50 -3.76
N GLY A 68 12.96 15.74 -4.07
CA GLY A 68 11.55 16.10 -4.24
C GLY A 68 10.85 15.37 -5.41
N ASN A 69 11.60 15.05 -6.47
CA ASN A 69 11.08 14.23 -7.57
C ASN A 69 10.80 12.78 -7.14
N ASP A 70 11.68 12.17 -6.35
CA ASP A 70 11.51 10.81 -5.84
C ASP A 70 10.26 10.71 -4.96
N ALA A 71 10.06 11.67 -4.06
CA ALA A 71 8.85 11.75 -3.23
C ALA A 71 7.58 11.83 -4.09
N THR A 72 7.57 12.71 -5.09
CA THR A 72 6.42 12.88 -6.01
C THR A 72 6.13 11.60 -6.79
N LEU A 73 7.18 10.90 -7.26
CA LEU A 73 7.02 9.62 -7.97
C LEU A 73 6.45 8.53 -7.07
N VAL A 74 6.89 8.43 -5.81
CA VAL A 74 6.33 7.46 -4.86
C VAL A 74 4.85 7.72 -4.61
N ILE A 75 4.45 8.97 -4.39
CA ILE A 75 3.03 9.33 -4.23
C ILE A 75 2.21 8.95 -5.45
N SER A 76 2.73 9.23 -6.66
CA SER A 76 2.09 8.82 -7.91
C SER A 76 1.87 7.31 -8.00
N ARG A 77 2.87 6.49 -7.61
CA ARG A 77 2.73 5.02 -7.57
C ARG A 77 1.71 4.55 -6.53
N LEU A 78 1.65 5.19 -5.37
CA LEU A 78 0.64 4.88 -4.36
C LEU A 78 -0.77 5.21 -4.87
N GLN A 79 -0.93 6.34 -5.55
CA GLN A 79 -2.20 6.75 -6.15
C GLN A 79 -2.63 5.80 -7.27
N GLU A 80 -1.72 5.36 -8.14
CA GLU A 80 -1.97 4.35 -9.16
C GLU A 80 -2.43 3.03 -8.53
N PHE A 81 -1.77 2.60 -7.46
CA PHE A 81 -2.15 1.38 -6.72
C PHE A 81 -3.54 1.49 -6.09
N VAL A 82 -3.86 2.60 -5.43
CA VAL A 82 -5.20 2.84 -4.87
C VAL A 82 -6.26 2.84 -5.98
N THR A 83 -5.99 3.54 -7.09
CA THR A 83 -6.88 3.59 -8.25
C THR A 83 -7.14 2.20 -8.82
N ASP A 84 -6.11 1.38 -8.95
CA ASP A 84 -6.24 0.01 -9.47
C ASP A 84 -7.08 -0.87 -8.53
N MET A 85 -6.88 -0.74 -7.21
CA MET A 85 -7.64 -1.50 -6.22
C MET A 85 -9.12 -1.11 -6.17
N GLU A 86 -9.42 0.18 -6.38
CA GLU A 86 -10.79 0.73 -6.39
C GLU A 86 -11.50 0.60 -7.76
N ALA A 87 -10.77 0.23 -8.81
CA ALA A 87 -11.31 0.07 -10.15
C ALA A 87 -12.43 -0.99 -10.23
N ASN A 88 -13.32 -0.81 -11.21
CA ASN A 88 -14.42 -1.73 -11.52
C ASN A 88 -15.27 -2.07 -10.29
N ASN A 89 -15.73 -1.05 -9.55
CA ASN A 89 -16.52 -1.20 -8.33
C ASN A 89 -15.77 -2.00 -7.24
N ASN A 90 -14.50 -1.64 -7.00
CA ASN A 90 -13.63 -2.29 -6.02
C ASN A 90 -13.44 -3.80 -6.27
N ALA A 91 -13.55 -4.28 -7.52
CA ALA A 91 -13.51 -5.71 -7.81
C ALA A 91 -12.26 -6.38 -7.26
N LYS A 92 -11.09 -5.75 -7.45
CA LYS A 92 -9.79 -6.25 -6.97
C LYS A 92 -9.71 -6.20 -5.45
N LEU A 93 -10.03 -5.05 -4.84
CA LEU A 93 -10.05 -4.89 -3.38
C LEU A 93 -10.97 -5.92 -2.71
N ASN A 94 -12.16 -6.18 -3.26
CA ASN A 94 -13.09 -7.17 -2.74
C ASN A 94 -12.53 -8.61 -2.75
N THR A 95 -11.64 -8.94 -3.71
CA THR A 95 -10.99 -10.26 -3.73
C THR A 95 -9.95 -10.41 -2.61
N VAL A 96 -9.32 -9.31 -2.20
CA VAL A 96 -8.32 -9.27 -1.12
C VAL A 96 -9.01 -9.21 0.25
N LEU A 97 -10.07 -8.41 0.39
CA LEU A 97 -10.79 -8.26 1.66
C LEU A 97 -11.56 -9.52 2.06
N LYS A 98 -12.02 -10.32 1.10
CA LYS A 98 -12.77 -11.56 1.39
C LYS A 98 -11.99 -12.57 2.25
N PRO A 99 -10.71 -12.91 1.94
CA PRO A 99 -9.90 -13.79 2.77
C PRO A 99 -9.18 -13.08 3.94
N ALA A 100 -9.02 -11.76 3.89
CA ALA A 100 -8.46 -10.98 4.99
C ALA A 100 -9.35 -11.11 6.24
N VAL A 101 -8.75 -11.37 7.39
CA VAL A 101 -9.49 -11.64 8.63
C VAL A 101 -9.61 -10.38 9.48
N ASN A 102 -8.65 -9.44 9.38
CA ASN A 102 -8.53 -8.26 10.23
C ASN A 102 -8.12 -6.99 9.46
N ALA A 103 -8.60 -6.79 8.23
CA ALA A 103 -8.14 -5.77 7.27
C ALA A 103 -8.10 -4.29 7.76
N LEU A 104 -8.59 -4.01 8.96
CA LEU A 104 -8.74 -2.69 9.57
C LEU A 104 -7.93 -2.50 10.87
N ARG A 105 -7.03 -3.43 11.21
CA ARG A 105 -6.15 -3.31 12.40
C ARG A 105 -4.71 -2.96 12.04
#